data_AF-A0A928UKR2-F1
#
_entry.id   AF-A0A928UKR2-F1
#
_cell.length_a   1.000
_cell.length_b   1.000
_cell.length_c   1.000
_cell.angle_alpha   90.00
_cell.angle_beta   90.00
_cell.angle_gamma   90.00
#
_symmetry.space_group_name_H-M   'P 1'
#
loop_
_entity.id
_entity.type
_entity.pdbx_description
1 polymer ?
#
loop_
_entity_poly.entity_id
_entity_poly.type
_entity_poly.pdbx_seq_one_letter_code
_entity_poly.pdbx_strand_id
1 'polypeptide(L)'
;MKIFVVLALMCVCYGAWAQDGFQKERESIYHQSPANDQANPAALSLEPVEESKPFLQKNILQNTYGHLSITDFQDTYRMGLGFDMMGKSGLAGVSLHLVLTQSLSVTGGFGVAGGFSSTFVEAKQVIRQYKKVLAYWGLGLAQWASASGAVGDAFNPGFLRGKFLKPGEAQTGKFQHYLVSSSLGFKYLQTSGYLKGSSFYMELAPLFDLNSRALAPSAGFGVAFYF
;
A
#
# COMPACT_ATOMS: atom_id res chain seq x y z
N MET A 1 -20.84 7.48 8.50
CA MET A 1 -20.68 6.27 9.34
C MET A 1 -20.79 4.94 8.57
N LYS A 2 -21.58 4.83 7.48
CA LYS A 2 -21.76 3.58 6.73
C LYS A 2 -20.52 3.08 5.95
N ILE A 3 -19.63 3.98 5.51
CA ILE A 3 -18.41 3.64 4.73
C ILE A 3 -17.36 2.90 5.57
N PHE A 4 -17.21 3.24 6.86
CA PHE A 4 -16.25 2.55 7.74
C PHE A 4 -16.63 1.08 7.99
N VAL A 5 -17.92 0.76 8.02
CA VAL A 5 -18.40 -0.63 8.19
C VAL A 5 -18.10 -1.46 6.95
N VAL A 6 -18.23 -0.88 5.74
CA VAL A 6 -17.93 -1.56 4.48
C VAL A 6 -16.44 -1.83 4.32
N LEU A 7 -15.58 -0.88 4.70
CA LEU A 7 -14.11 -1.07 4.69
C LEU A 7 -13.66 -2.10 5.72
N ALA A 8 -14.22 -2.07 6.94
CA ALA A 8 -13.93 -3.08 7.95
C ALA A 8 -14.35 -4.47 7.48
N LEU A 9 -15.51 -4.60 6.82
CA LEU A 9 -15.98 -5.86 6.23
C LEU A 9 -15.07 -6.33 5.09
N MET A 10 -14.61 -5.44 4.21
CA MET A 10 -13.69 -5.83 3.13
C MET A 10 -12.34 -6.33 3.66
N CYS A 11 -11.78 -5.71 4.71
CA CYS A 11 -10.57 -6.22 5.36
C CYS A 11 -10.78 -7.61 6.00
N VAL A 12 -11.95 -7.86 6.60
CA VAL A 12 -12.27 -9.16 7.21
C VAL A 12 -12.48 -10.24 6.13
N CYS A 13 -13.18 -9.94 5.04
CA CYS A 13 -13.42 -10.89 3.96
C CYS A 13 -12.13 -11.27 3.22
N TYR A 14 -11.21 -10.33 3.01
CA TYR A 14 -9.93 -10.63 2.36
C TYR A 14 -9.03 -11.52 3.25
N GLY A 15 -9.11 -11.34 4.58
CA GLY A 15 -8.42 -12.21 5.54
C GLY A 15 -8.93 -13.65 5.52
N ALA A 16 -10.24 -13.84 5.43
CA ALA A 16 -10.85 -15.18 5.40
C ALA A 16 -10.52 -15.95 4.11
N TRP A 17 -10.57 -15.28 2.95
CA TRP A 17 -10.21 -15.91 1.67
C TRP A 17 -8.73 -16.32 1.61
N ALA A 18 -7.84 -15.50 2.16
CA ALA A 18 -6.41 -15.82 2.24
C ALA A 18 -6.10 -17.01 3.16
N GLN A 19 -6.92 -17.25 4.19
CA GLN A 19 -6.76 -18.42 5.07
C GLN A 19 -7.20 -19.73 4.41
N ASP A 20 -8.30 -19.73 3.66
CA ASP A 20 -8.83 -20.94 3.01
C ASP A 20 -7.98 -21.41 1.82
N GLY A 21 -7.41 -20.48 1.06
CA GLY A 21 -6.47 -20.81 -0.03
C GLY A 21 -5.22 -21.54 0.48
N PHE A 22 -4.72 -21.14 1.65
CA PHE A 22 -3.48 -21.66 2.21
C PHE A 22 -3.62 -23.05 2.84
N GLN A 23 -4.80 -23.40 3.35
CA GLN A 23 -5.06 -24.75 3.90
C GLN A 23 -5.06 -25.81 2.78
N LYS A 24 -5.64 -25.48 1.62
CA LYS A 24 -5.68 -26.39 0.47
C LYS A 24 -4.31 -26.70 -0.11
N GLU A 25 -3.38 -25.74 -0.06
CA GLU A 25 -2.01 -25.93 -0.54
C GLU A 25 -1.16 -26.77 0.44
N ARG A 26 -1.46 -26.71 1.75
CA ARG A 26 -0.82 -27.59 2.74
C ARG A 26 -1.22 -29.05 2.55
N GLU A 27 -2.47 -29.33 2.24
CA GLU A 27 -2.94 -30.72 2.08
C GLU A 27 -2.38 -31.40 0.83
N SER A 28 -2.06 -30.65 -0.25
CA SER A 28 -1.50 -31.25 -1.47
C SER A 28 -0.03 -31.68 -1.32
N ILE A 29 0.72 -31.11 -0.36
CA ILE A 29 2.14 -31.40 -0.17
C ILE A 29 2.34 -32.70 0.63
N TYR A 30 1.38 -33.12 1.46
CA TYR A 30 1.51 -34.31 2.30
C TYR A 30 1.08 -35.64 1.63
N HIS A 31 0.53 -35.60 0.41
CA HIS A 31 0.00 -36.81 -0.25
C HIS A 31 0.86 -37.41 -1.37
N GLN A 32 2.13 -36.99 -1.52
CA GLN A 32 3.07 -37.66 -2.42
C GLN A 32 4.26 -38.25 -1.65
N SER A 33 3.97 -39.29 -0.86
CA SER A 33 5.00 -40.25 -0.45
C SER A 33 4.97 -41.40 -1.46
N PRO A 34 5.93 -41.50 -2.39
CA PRO A 34 6.01 -42.68 -3.25
C PRO A 34 6.28 -43.90 -2.39
N ALA A 35 5.43 -44.92 -2.55
CA ALA A 35 5.62 -46.23 -1.97
C ALA A 35 6.96 -46.80 -2.46
N ASN A 36 7.67 -47.36 -1.49
CA ASN A 36 8.96 -48.00 -1.58
C ASN A 36 8.84 -49.31 -2.39
N ASP A 37 9.21 -49.29 -3.67
CA ASP A 37 9.39 -50.51 -4.48
C ASP A 37 10.87 -50.89 -4.57
N GLN A 38 11.17 -51.97 -3.84
CA GLN A 38 12.08 -53.07 -4.11
C GLN A 38 13.35 -52.82 -4.97
N ALA A 39 14.48 -52.81 -4.25
CA ALA A 39 15.72 -53.55 -4.51
C ALA A 39 16.21 -53.73 -5.96
N ASN A 40 17.26 -52.97 -6.32
CA ASN A 40 18.20 -53.33 -7.37
C ASN A 40 19.64 -53.26 -6.82
N PRO A 41 20.35 -54.40 -6.63
CA PRO A 41 21.74 -54.40 -6.23
C PRO A 41 22.64 -54.39 -7.47
N ALA A 42 22.86 -53.21 -8.04
CA ALA A 42 23.93 -53.01 -9.01
C ALA A 42 24.56 -51.63 -8.80
N ALA A 43 25.71 -51.67 -8.15
CA ALA A 43 26.67 -50.61 -7.91
C ALA A 43 26.64 -49.45 -8.93
N LEU A 44 26.02 -48.35 -8.55
CA LEU A 44 26.39 -47.03 -9.02
C LEU A 44 26.90 -46.27 -7.79
N SER A 45 28.20 -45.98 -7.76
CA SER A 45 28.81 -45.09 -6.78
C SER A 45 28.30 -43.67 -7.01
N LEU A 46 27.11 -43.38 -6.49
CA LEU A 46 26.63 -42.03 -6.34
C LEU A 46 27.40 -41.42 -5.18
N GLU A 47 28.20 -40.40 -5.49
CA GLU A 47 28.75 -39.52 -4.46
C GLU A 47 27.59 -39.06 -3.55
N PRO A 48 27.79 -39.02 -2.22
CA PRO A 48 26.75 -38.64 -1.30
C PRO A 48 26.25 -37.25 -1.68
N VAL A 49 25.00 -37.17 -2.14
CA VAL A 49 24.30 -35.90 -2.38
C VAL A 49 24.22 -35.23 -1.02
N GLU A 50 25.13 -34.28 -0.80
CA GLU A 50 25.24 -33.51 0.41
C GLU A 50 23.88 -32.89 0.71
N GLU A 51 23.31 -33.30 1.83
CA GLU A 51 21.96 -33.01 2.27
C GLU A 51 21.86 -31.51 2.64
N SER A 52 21.78 -30.65 1.62
CA SER A 52 21.75 -29.18 1.71
C SER A 52 20.44 -28.61 2.28
N LYS A 53 19.61 -29.45 2.91
CA LYS A 53 18.23 -29.11 3.28
C LYS A 53 18.00 -28.48 4.68
N PRO A 54 18.89 -28.51 5.68
CA PRO A 54 18.59 -27.87 6.97
C PRO A 54 18.80 -26.35 6.99
N PHE A 55 19.60 -25.78 6.07
CA PHE A 55 19.90 -24.34 6.07
C PHE A 55 18.72 -23.49 5.56
N LEU A 56 18.01 -23.96 4.53
CA LEU A 56 16.87 -23.22 3.97
C LEU A 56 15.68 -23.21 4.95
N GLN A 57 15.41 -24.32 5.62
CA GLN A 57 14.23 -24.46 6.48
C GLN A 57 14.33 -23.61 7.75
N LYS A 58 15.53 -23.48 8.34
CA LYS A 58 15.75 -22.69 9.55
C LYS A 58 15.62 -21.18 9.30
N ASN A 59 16.09 -20.71 8.14
CA ASN A 59 15.97 -19.31 7.75
C ASN A 59 14.52 -18.91 7.41
N ILE A 60 13.73 -19.79 6.76
CA ILE A 60 12.32 -19.50 6.44
C ILE A 60 11.46 -19.38 7.70
N LEU A 61 11.65 -20.26 8.68
CA LEU A 61 10.86 -20.25 9.92
C LEU A 61 11.22 -19.07 10.84
N GLN A 62 12.50 -18.71 10.95
CA GLN A 62 12.91 -17.52 11.71
C GLN A 62 12.41 -16.22 11.05
N ASN A 63 12.31 -16.16 9.72
CA ASN A 63 11.84 -14.95 9.05
C ASN A 63 10.31 -14.75 9.18
N THR A 64 9.55 -15.83 9.35
CA THR A 64 8.08 -15.79 9.46
C THR A 64 7.61 -15.26 10.82
N TYR A 65 8.35 -15.52 11.90
CA TYR A 65 7.97 -15.14 13.27
C TYR A 65 8.93 -14.17 13.97
N GLY A 66 10.08 -13.87 13.36
CA GLY A 66 11.03 -12.90 13.88
C GLY A 66 10.44 -11.48 13.91
N HIS A 67 10.61 -10.78 15.03
CA HIS A 67 10.26 -9.37 15.16
C HIS A 67 11.33 -8.53 14.46
N LEU A 68 11.01 -7.96 13.28
CA LEU A 68 11.90 -7.00 12.64
C LEU A 68 11.89 -5.67 13.41
N SER A 69 13.06 -5.05 13.56
CA SER A 69 13.11 -3.63 13.94
C SER A 69 12.58 -2.76 12.79
N ILE A 70 12.21 -1.51 13.07
CA ILE A 70 11.79 -0.56 12.02
C ILE A 70 12.91 -0.37 10.99
N THR A 71 14.14 -0.26 11.46
CA THR A 71 15.35 -0.09 10.65
C THR A 71 15.51 -1.26 9.69
N ASP A 72 15.44 -2.50 10.21
CA ASP A 72 15.53 -3.70 9.39
C ASP A 72 14.38 -3.81 8.39
N PHE A 73 13.16 -3.41 8.80
CA PHE A 73 12.01 -3.36 7.91
C PHE A 73 12.28 -2.45 6.71
N GLN A 74 12.72 -1.21 6.96
CA GLN A 74 12.98 -0.24 5.90
C GLN A 74 14.17 -0.61 5.02
N ASP A 75 15.13 -1.37 5.57
CA ASP A 75 16.29 -1.85 4.83
C ASP A 75 16.00 -3.08 3.98
N THR A 76 15.09 -3.94 4.43
CA THR A 76 14.63 -5.13 3.70
C THR A 76 13.62 -4.76 2.62
N TYR A 77 12.63 -3.95 2.97
CA TYR A 77 11.45 -3.69 2.16
C TYR A 77 11.52 -2.30 1.52
N ARG A 78 12.21 -2.23 0.37
CA ARG A 78 12.54 -0.96 -0.31
C ARG A 78 11.42 -0.48 -1.23
N MET A 79 10.54 -1.36 -1.67
CA MET A 79 9.45 -1.04 -2.59
C MET A 79 8.12 -1.51 -2.01
N GLY A 80 7.02 -0.85 -2.36
CA GLY A 80 5.71 -1.33 -1.96
C GLY A 80 4.58 -0.80 -2.82
N LEU A 81 3.49 -1.55 -2.88
CA LEU A 81 2.25 -1.18 -3.55
C LEU A 81 1.18 -0.85 -2.52
N GLY A 82 0.51 0.28 -2.71
CA GLY A 82 -0.45 0.84 -1.80
C GLY A 82 -1.84 1.03 -2.41
N PHE A 83 -2.82 1.03 -1.52
CA PHE A 83 -4.17 1.51 -1.76
C PHE A 83 -4.40 2.76 -0.91
N ASP A 84 -4.72 3.86 -1.57
CA ASP A 84 -4.97 5.16 -0.98
C ASP A 84 -6.48 5.42 -0.95
N MET A 85 -6.95 6.06 0.11
CA MET A 85 -8.31 6.58 0.20
C MET A 85 -8.26 8.03 0.66
N MET A 86 -9.03 8.88 -0.02
CA MET A 86 -9.12 10.31 0.28
C MET A 86 -7.78 11.06 0.08
N GLY A 87 -7.74 12.35 0.40
CA GLY A 87 -6.53 13.15 0.26
C GLY A 87 -6.22 13.52 -1.18
N LYS A 88 -4.96 13.33 -1.58
CA LYS A 88 -4.45 13.63 -2.92
C LYS A 88 -4.98 12.70 -4.00
N SER A 89 -5.33 11.45 -3.67
CA SER A 89 -5.82 10.45 -4.62
C SER A 89 -7.30 10.64 -5.03
N GLY A 90 -8.01 11.61 -4.45
CA GLY A 90 -9.43 11.79 -4.69
C GLY A 90 -10.26 10.92 -3.73
N LEU A 91 -10.99 9.92 -4.22
CA LEU A 91 -11.81 9.02 -3.40
C LEU A 91 -11.04 7.74 -3.07
N ALA A 92 -10.40 7.15 -4.08
CA ALA A 92 -9.59 5.95 -3.97
C ALA A 92 -8.44 5.99 -4.98
N GLY A 93 -7.34 5.31 -4.69
CA GLY A 93 -6.20 5.22 -5.59
C GLY A 93 -5.27 4.07 -5.30
N VAL A 94 -4.28 3.92 -6.17
CA VAL A 94 -3.16 2.99 -6.03
C VAL A 94 -1.86 3.78 -6.04
N SER A 95 -0.89 3.34 -5.24
CA SER A 95 0.41 3.99 -5.13
C SER A 95 1.55 3.00 -5.15
N LEU A 96 2.70 3.50 -5.58
CA LEU A 96 4.01 2.90 -5.44
C LEU A 96 4.77 3.68 -4.39
N HIS A 97 5.25 2.98 -3.36
CA HIS A 97 6.12 3.51 -2.32
C HIS A 97 7.55 3.05 -2.56
N LEU A 98 8.49 3.98 -2.60
CA LEU A 98 9.93 3.73 -2.72
C LEU A 98 10.60 4.26 -1.46
N VAL A 99 11.17 3.36 -0.66
CA VAL A 99 11.96 3.70 0.52
C VAL A 99 13.40 3.93 0.07
N LEU A 100 13.82 5.20 0.02
CA LEU A 100 15.15 5.57 -0.44
C LEU A 100 16.17 5.43 0.69
N THR A 101 15.78 5.83 1.91
CA THR A 101 16.56 5.66 3.13
C THR A 101 15.62 5.30 4.29
N GLN A 102 16.17 5.00 5.46
CA GLN A 102 15.38 4.79 6.69
C GLN A 102 14.53 6.01 7.09
N SER A 103 14.84 7.19 6.58
CA SER A 103 14.11 8.41 6.90
C SER A 103 13.38 9.03 5.72
N LEU A 104 13.75 8.69 4.48
CA LEU A 104 13.19 9.31 3.28
C LEU A 104 12.55 8.25 2.38
N SER A 105 11.33 8.55 1.93
CA SER A 105 10.62 7.76 0.94
C SER A 105 9.95 8.66 -0.09
N VAL A 106 9.73 8.12 -1.28
CA VAL A 106 8.96 8.76 -2.36
C VAL A 106 7.74 7.90 -2.64
N THR A 107 6.58 8.51 -2.81
CA THR A 107 5.34 7.83 -3.13
C THR A 107 4.76 8.45 -4.40
N GLY A 108 4.53 7.65 -5.43
CA GLY A 108 3.85 8.07 -6.65
C GLY A 108 2.59 7.26 -6.86
N GLY A 109 1.55 7.81 -7.46
CA GLY A 109 0.31 7.06 -7.62
C GLY A 109 -0.71 7.67 -8.57
N PHE A 110 -1.79 6.93 -8.74
CA PHE A 110 -2.97 7.30 -9.49
C PHE A 110 -4.20 7.11 -8.62
N GLY A 111 -5.17 8.02 -8.75
CA GLY A 111 -6.42 7.99 -8.01
C GLY A 111 -7.60 8.41 -8.86
N VAL A 112 -8.80 8.15 -8.34
CA VAL A 112 -10.07 8.44 -8.97
C VAL A 112 -11.06 8.96 -7.95
N ALA A 113 -11.97 9.80 -8.43
CA ALA A 113 -13.14 10.29 -7.72
C ALA A 113 -14.26 10.54 -8.74
N GLY A 114 -15.45 10.89 -8.27
CA GLY A 114 -16.57 11.15 -9.18
C GLY A 114 -16.27 12.32 -10.12
N GLY A 115 -16.04 11.99 -11.40
CA GLY A 115 -15.78 12.95 -12.48
C GLY A 115 -14.32 13.32 -12.69
N PHE A 116 -13.36 12.80 -11.90
CA PHE A 116 -11.96 13.14 -12.08
C PHE A 116 -10.97 12.03 -11.73
N SER A 117 -9.80 12.09 -12.34
CA SER A 117 -8.64 11.29 -12.02
C SER A 117 -7.56 12.15 -11.39
N SER A 118 -6.71 11.52 -10.60
CA SER A 118 -5.56 12.15 -9.98
C SER A 118 -4.29 11.38 -10.31
N THR A 119 -3.21 12.09 -10.60
CA THR A 119 -1.84 11.57 -10.52
C THR A 119 -1.09 12.35 -9.47
N PHE A 120 -0.20 11.71 -8.72
CA PHE A 120 0.55 12.40 -7.67
C PHE A 120 1.94 11.80 -7.45
N VAL A 121 2.83 12.64 -6.92
CA VAL A 121 4.16 12.26 -6.43
C VAL A 121 4.43 13.04 -5.14
N GLU A 122 4.89 12.37 -4.09
CA GLU A 122 5.14 12.95 -2.78
C GLU A 122 6.43 12.39 -2.16
N ALA A 123 7.29 13.27 -1.68
CA ALA A 123 8.42 12.90 -0.83
C ALA A 123 7.97 12.94 0.63
N LYS A 124 8.27 11.88 1.38
CA LYS A 124 7.92 11.71 2.79
C LYS A 124 9.18 11.53 3.63
N GLN A 125 9.34 12.38 4.63
CA GLN A 125 10.44 12.37 5.58
C GLN A 125 9.93 11.98 6.97
N VAL A 126 10.47 10.89 7.53
CA VAL A 126 10.22 10.43 8.90
C VAL A 126 10.84 11.42 9.87
N ILE A 127 10.04 11.90 10.82
CA ILE A 127 10.47 12.84 11.88
C ILE A 127 10.73 12.09 13.18
N ARG A 128 9.88 11.10 13.50
CA ARG A 128 9.96 10.35 14.75
C ARG A 128 9.59 8.90 14.53
N GLN A 129 10.31 8.01 15.20
CA GLN A 129 10.05 6.58 15.19
C GLN A 129 9.71 6.14 16.61
N TYR A 130 8.66 5.34 16.77
CA TYR A 130 8.27 4.78 18.06
C TYR A 130 7.72 3.36 17.89
N LYS A 131 8.52 2.36 18.28
CA LYS A 131 8.20 0.93 18.22
C LYS A 131 7.84 0.43 16.82
N LYS A 132 6.58 0.58 16.40
CA LYS A 132 6.03 0.20 15.09
C LYS A 132 5.39 1.37 14.35
N VAL A 133 5.46 2.57 14.93
CA VAL A 133 4.81 3.78 14.41
C VAL A 133 5.87 4.76 13.93
N LEU A 134 5.69 5.27 12.73
CA LEU A 134 6.49 6.35 12.15
C LEU A 134 5.62 7.59 12.06
N ALA A 135 6.04 8.68 12.68
CA ALA A 135 5.53 10.01 12.38
C ALA A 135 6.36 10.60 11.25
N TYR A 136 5.70 11.16 10.24
CA TYR A 136 6.35 11.72 9.07
C TYR A 136 5.65 13.00 8.62
N TRP A 137 6.41 13.84 7.93
CA TRP A 137 5.85 14.89 7.08
C TRP A 137 6.14 14.58 5.62
N GLY A 138 5.40 15.20 4.71
CA GLY A 138 5.64 15.06 3.29
C GLY A 138 5.33 16.34 2.52
N LEU A 139 5.88 16.39 1.31
CA LEU A 139 5.66 17.45 0.34
C LEU A 139 5.52 16.81 -1.03
N GLY A 140 4.48 17.19 -1.78
CA GLY A 140 4.16 16.56 -3.04
C GLY A 140 3.45 17.48 -4.02
N LEU A 141 3.31 16.93 -5.22
CA LEU A 141 2.54 17.51 -6.32
C LEU A 141 1.46 16.50 -6.71
N ALA A 142 0.26 17.00 -6.95
CA ALA A 142 -0.83 16.22 -7.51
C ALA A 142 -1.44 16.97 -8.68
N GLN A 143 -1.83 16.26 -9.72
CA GLN A 143 -2.63 16.78 -10.82
C GLN A 143 -4.00 16.15 -10.72
N TRP A 144 -5.05 16.97 -10.68
CA TRP A 144 -6.44 16.52 -10.82
C TRP A 144 -6.94 16.92 -12.19
N ALA A 145 -7.43 15.94 -12.95
CA ALA A 145 -7.92 16.13 -14.30
C ALA A 145 -9.29 15.48 -14.47
N SER A 146 -10.17 16.11 -15.25
CA SER A 146 -11.46 15.52 -15.60
C SER A 146 -11.29 14.17 -16.31
N ALA A 147 -11.96 13.12 -15.82
CA ALA A 147 -11.86 11.77 -16.39
C ALA A 147 -12.83 11.55 -17.56
N SER A 148 -14.00 12.20 -17.56
CA SER A 148 -14.97 12.19 -18.66
C SER A 148 -16.12 13.17 -18.38
N GLY A 149 -16.58 13.90 -19.41
CA GLY A 149 -17.86 14.62 -19.44
C GLY A 149 -18.15 15.59 -18.28
N ALA A 150 -19.38 16.13 -18.23
CA ALA A 150 -19.81 17.02 -17.16
C ALA A 150 -19.55 16.40 -15.78
N VAL A 151 -18.98 17.18 -14.85
CA VAL A 151 -18.79 16.76 -13.46
C VAL A 151 -20.19 16.61 -12.82
N GLY A 152 -20.73 15.39 -12.82
CA GLY A 152 -21.99 15.09 -12.16
C GLY A 152 -21.93 15.32 -10.63
N ASP A 153 -23.06 15.14 -9.96
CA ASP A 153 -23.19 15.25 -8.49
C ASP A 153 -22.32 14.25 -7.71
N ALA A 154 -21.66 13.33 -8.41
CA ALA A 154 -20.73 12.36 -7.86
C ALA A 154 -19.39 12.96 -7.38
N PHE A 155 -19.11 14.25 -7.64
CA PHE A 155 -17.89 14.90 -7.12
C PHE A 155 -17.96 15.03 -5.60
N ASN A 156 -17.46 14.01 -4.93
CA ASN A 156 -17.49 13.87 -3.49
C ASN A 156 -16.04 13.79 -2.97
N PRO A 157 -15.65 14.62 -1.98
CA PRO A 157 -16.47 15.59 -1.25
C PRO A 157 -16.78 16.88 -2.02
N GLY A 158 -18.07 17.28 -2.01
CA GLY A 158 -18.57 18.49 -2.68
C GLY A 158 -17.94 19.80 -2.18
N PHE A 159 -17.35 19.79 -0.98
CA PHE A 159 -16.54 20.90 -0.48
C PHE A 159 -15.34 21.22 -1.38
N LEU A 160 -14.66 20.18 -1.89
CA LEU A 160 -13.53 20.37 -2.81
C LEU A 160 -14.01 20.92 -4.16
N ARG A 161 -15.22 20.55 -4.59
CA ARG A 161 -15.85 21.08 -5.80
C ARG A 161 -15.98 22.60 -5.73
N GLY A 162 -16.57 23.10 -4.65
CA GLY A 162 -16.81 24.54 -4.47
C GLY A 162 -15.55 25.36 -4.21
N LYS A 163 -14.46 24.73 -3.74
CA LYS A 163 -13.18 25.38 -3.47
C LYS A 163 -12.29 25.49 -4.70
N PHE A 164 -12.25 24.44 -5.53
CA PHE A 164 -11.29 24.35 -6.64
C PHE A 164 -11.90 24.61 -8.00
N LEU A 165 -13.16 24.22 -8.23
CA LEU A 165 -13.77 24.42 -9.54
C LEU A 165 -14.35 25.83 -9.68
N LYS A 166 -14.01 26.49 -10.79
CA LYS A 166 -14.71 27.72 -11.20
C LYS A 166 -16.12 27.38 -11.67
N PRO A 167 -17.09 28.33 -11.60
CA PRO A 167 -18.47 28.08 -12.03
C PRO A 167 -18.60 27.49 -13.45
N GLY A 168 -17.77 27.93 -14.40
CA GLY A 168 -17.76 27.39 -15.78
C GLY A 168 -17.09 26.02 -15.93
N GLU A 169 -16.12 25.67 -15.07
CA GLU A 169 -15.45 24.36 -15.08
C GLU A 169 -16.40 23.27 -14.60
N ALA A 170 -17.20 23.58 -13.57
CA ALA A 170 -18.23 22.68 -13.06
C ALA A 170 -19.29 22.33 -14.12
N GLN A 171 -19.59 23.26 -15.03
CA GLN A 171 -20.59 23.08 -16.11
C GLN A 171 -20.01 22.31 -17.30
N THR A 172 -18.79 22.67 -17.73
CA THR A 172 -18.15 22.05 -18.90
C THR A 172 -17.61 20.65 -18.60
N GLY A 173 -17.37 20.33 -17.33
CA GLY A 173 -16.74 19.06 -16.96
C GLY A 173 -15.23 19.03 -17.21
N LYS A 174 -14.66 20.09 -17.78
CA LYS A 174 -13.27 20.14 -18.23
C LYS A 174 -12.46 20.97 -17.26
N PHE A 175 -11.58 20.33 -16.52
CA PHE A 175 -10.66 21.02 -15.63
C PHE A 175 -9.35 20.24 -15.50
N GLN A 176 -8.30 20.99 -15.17
CA GLN A 176 -6.98 20.46 -14.87
C GLN A 176 -6.35 21.38 -13.83
N HIS A 177 -6.22 20.88 -12.60
CA HIS A 177 -5.68 21.63 -11.46
C HIS A 177 -4.37 21.00 -11.01
N TYR A 178 -3.36 21.83 -10.79
CA TYR A 178 -2.10 21.43 -10.20
C TYR A 178 -2.08 21.82 -8.74
N LEU A 179 -1.96 20.82 -7.89
CA LEU A 179 -2.02 20.95 -6.44
C LEU A 179 -0.63 20.72 -5.85
N VAL A 180 -0.23 21.57 -4.93
CA VAL A 180 0.85 21.30 -3.99
C VAL A 180 0.24 20.71 -2.73
N SER A 181 0.72 19.54 -2.32
CA SER A 181 0.33 18.91 -1.06
C SER A 181 1.46 19.05 -0.04
N SER A 182 1.11 19.41 1.19
CA SER A 182 1.97 19.12 2.34
C SER A 182 1.22 18.14 3.22
N SER A 183 1.91 17.13 3.76
CA SER A 183 1.30 16.09 4.57
C SER A 183 1.96 15.96 5.93
N LEU A 184 1.17 15.63 6.96
CA LEU A 184 1.64 15.23 8.28
C LEU A 184 0.86 13.99 8.69
N GLY A 185 1.56 12.90 9.00
CA GLY A 185 0.90 11.63 9.19
C GLY A 185 1.63 10.65 10.09
N PHE A 186 0.94 9.56 10.36
CA PHE A 186 1.45 8.40 11.08
C PHE A 186 1.36 7.16 10.18
N LYS A 187 2.38 6.31 10.24
CA LYS A 187 2.43 5.02 9.55
C LYS A 187 2.72 3.93 10.58
N TYR A 188 1.81 2.98 10.73
CA TYR A 188 1.99 1.77 11.52
C TYR A 188 2.54 0.66 10.61
N LEU A 189 3.70 0.11 10.96
CA LEU A 189 4.37 -0.99 10.25
C LEU A 189 4.06 -2.32 10.91
N GLN A 190 3.63 -3.29 10.11
CA GLN A 190 3.49 -4.67 10.55
C GLN A 190 4.83 -5.39 10.39
N THR A 191 5.55 -5.53 11.49
CA THR A 191 6.92 -6.10 11.53
C THR A 191 6.98 -7.61 11.83
N SER A 192 5.83 -8.25 12.05
CA SER A 192 5.74 -9.65 12.48
C SER A 192 4.44 -10.31 12.00
N GLY A 193 4.45 -11.64 11.87
CA GLY A 193 3.28 -12.44 11.50
C GLY A 193 3.00 -12.45 9.99
N TYR A 194 1.82 -12.96 9.62
CA TYR A 194 1.44 -13.20 8.22
C TYR A 194 1.34 -11.94 7.36
N LEU A 195 1.08 -10.78 7.96
CA LEU A 195 1.05 -9.47 7.29
C LEU A 195 2.39 -8.72 7.41
N LYS A 196 3.48 -9.41 7.75
CA LYS A 196 4.81 -8.80 7.77
C LYS A 196 5.12 -8.22 6.39
N GLY A 197 5.61 -6.98 6.36
CA GLY A 197 5.79 -6.23 5.12
C GLY A 197 4.62 -5.31 4.79
N SER A 198 3.52 -5.30 5.55
CA SER A 198 2.42 -4.34 5.35
C SER A 198 2.54 -3.10 6.24
N SER A 199 1.87 -2.02 5.84
CA SER A 199 1.71 -0.81 6.65
C SER A 199 0.31 -0.22 6.51
N PHE A 200 -0.14 0.42 7.57
CA PHE A 200 -1.34 1.28 7.58
C PHE A 200 -0.90 2.71 7.84
N TYR A 201 -1.42 3.68 7.12
CA TYR A 201 -1.10 5.08 7.37
C TYR A 201 -2.34 5.97 7.33
N MET A 202 -2.23 7.09 8.04
CA MET A 202 -3.20 8.18 8.06
C MET A 202 -2.43 9.50 7.98
N GLU A 203 -2.92 10.43 7.18
CA GLU A 203 -2.28 11.72 6.92
C GLU A 203 -3.31 12.85 6.88
N LEU A 204 -2.94 14.00 7.46
CA LEU A 204 -3.55 15.29 7.16
C LEU A 204 -2.77 15.88 6.00
N ALA A 205 -3.47 16.25 4.93
CA ALA A 205 -2.87 16.68 3.68
C ALA A 205 -3.58 17.92 3.12
N PRO A 206 -3.30 19.13 3.64
CA PRO A 206 -3.75 20.36 2.98
C PRO A 206 -3.28 20.40 1.52
N LEU A 207 -4.22 20.69 0.63
CA LEU A 207 -4.03 20.80 -0.81
C LEU A 207 -4.13 22.29 -1.21
N PHE A 208 -3.05 22.81 -1.78
CA PHE A 208 -2.99 24.16 -2.31
C PHE A 208 -3.04 24.13 -3.83
N ASP A 209 -4.09 24.71 -4.41
CA ASP A 209 -4.25 24.78 -5.86
C ASP A 209 -3.46 25.97 -6.43
N LEU A 210 -2.52 25.67 -7.32
CA LEU A 210 -1.67 26.67 -7.98
C LEU A 210 -2.46 27.56 -8.95
N ASN A 211 -3.56 27.05 -9.51
CA ASN A 211 -4.37 27.75 -10.50
C ASN A 211 -5.34 28.75 -9.83
N SER A 212 -6.08 28.30 -8.82
CA SER A 212 -7.06 29.15 -8.11
C SER A 212 -6.49 29.85 -6.87
N ARG A 213 -5.30 29.46 -6.40
CA ARG A 213 -4.71 29.88 -5.10
C ARG A 213 -5.57 29.51 -3.90
N ALA A 214 -6.47 28.54 -4.06
CA ALA A 214 -7.32 28.05 -2.98
C ALA A 214 -6.59 27.02 -2.13
N LEU A 215 -6.83 27.06 -0.83
CA LEU A 215 -6.40 26.03 0.11
C LEU A 215 -7.62 25.19 0.55
N ALA A 216 -7.50 23.87 0.43
CA ALA A 216 -8.46 22.92 0.96
C ALA A 216 -7.79 21.97 1.95
N PRO A 217 -8.21 21.94 3.23
CA PRO A 217 -7.78 20.89 4.14
C PRO A 217 -8.33 19.55 3.65
N SER A 218 -7.46 18.53 3.65
CA SER A 218 -7.85 17.16 3.33
C SER A 218 -7.20 16.20 4.31
N ALA A 219 -7.71 14.97 4.33
CA ALA A 219 -7.15 13.87 5.08
C ALA A 219 -7.19 12.62 4.20
N GLY A 220 -6.20 11.76 4.37
CA GLY A 220 -6.09 10.50 3.65
C GLY A 220 -5.70 9.37 4.59
N PHE A 221 -6.03 8.15 4.20
CA PHE A 221 -5.53 6.95 4.85
C PHE A 221 -5.31 5.87 3.80
N GLY A 222 -4.49 4.89 4.11
CA GLY A 222 -4.22 3.82 3.17
C GLY A 222 -3.46 2.66 3.77
N VAL A 223 -3.31 1.63 2.94
CA VAL A 223 -2.60 0.40 3.25
C VAL A 223 -1.55 0.19 2.18
N ALA A 224 -0.36 -0.26 2.55
CA ALA A 224 0.70 -0.59 1.60
C ALA A 224 1.35 -1.92 1.94
N PHE A 225 1.69 -2.70 0.92
CA PHE A 225 2.38 -3.98 0.99
C PHE A 225 3.76 -3.82 0.36
N TYR A 226 4.81 -4.08 1.13
CA TYR A 226 6.19 -3.90 0.73
C TYR A 226 6.89 -5.23 0.49
N PHE A 227 7.85 -5.22 -0.43
CA PHE A 227 8.66 -6.35 -0.87
C PHE A 227 10.11 -5.92 -1.15
#